data_AF-A0A963CZ74-F1
#
_entry.id   AF-A0A963CZ74-F1
#
_cell.length_a   1.000
_cell.length_b   1.000
_cell.length_c   1.000
_cell.angle_alpha   90.00
_cell.angle_beta   90.00
_cell.angle_gamma   90.00
#
_symmetry.space_group_name_H-M   'P 1'
#
loop_
_entity.id
_entity.type
_entity.pdbx_description
1 polymer ?
#
loop_
_entity_poly.entity_id
_entity_poly.type
_entity_poly.pdbx_seq_one_letter_code
_entity_poly.pdbx_strand_id
1 'polypeptide(L)' 'MTSAPAVRDRGLALLGGDVAAIDLSAVTEVDSAAIAVLLAWRRRAGRTLKFVAVPAALASLAELYRLDRLLDQSA' A
#
# COMPACT_ATOMS: atom_id res chain seq x y z
N MET A 1 18.53 -1.34 -7.41
CA MET A 1 17.45 -2.06 -6.69
C MET A 1 17.07 -1.22 -5.49
N THR A 2 15.82 -0.76 -5.40
CA THR A 2 15.35 0.05 -4.27
C THR A 2 14.76 -0.89 -3.22
N SER A 3 15.19 -0.76 -1.96
CA SER A 3 14.71 -1.62 -0.87
C SER A 3 13.34 -1.17 -0.36
N ALA A 4 12.60 -2.08 0.30
CA ALA A 4 11.30 -1.76 0.87
C ALA A 4 11.32 -0.57 1.86
N PRO A 5 12.31 -0.41 2.76
CA PRO A 5 12.43 0.79 3.58
C PRO A 5 12.60 2.09 2.77
N ALA A 6 13.40 2.06 1.71
CA ALA A 6 13.60 3.22 0.86
C ALA A 6 12.32 3.61 0.09
N VAL A 7 11.56 2.62 -0.38
CA VAL A 7 10.22 2.86 -0.98
C VAL A 7 9.28 3.46 0.06
N ARG A 8 9.21 2.86 1.26
CA ARG A 8 8.39 3.34 2.37
C ARG A 8 8.67 4.81 2.66
N ASP A 9 9.92 5.16 2.90
CA ASP A 9 10.32 6.50 3.33
C ASP A 9 10.02 7.54 2.25
N ARG A 10 10.24 7.18 0.98
CA ARG A 10 9.87 8.04 -0.15
C ARG A 10 8.37 8.27 -0.23
N GLY A 11 7.55 7.23 -0.08
CA GLY A 11 6.10 7.39 -0.07
C GLY A 11 5.61 8.20 1.13
N LEU A 12 6.19 8.01 2.32
CA LEU A 12 5.86 8.80 3.51
C LEU A 12 6.16 10.30 3.33
N ALA A 13 7.24 10.64 2.63
CA ALA A 13 7.57 12.03 2.32
C ALA A 13 6.57 12.67 1.33
N LEU A 14 5.90 11.87 0.49
CA LEU A 14 4.90 12.33 -0.47
C LEU A 14 3.48 12.37 0.11
N LEU A 15 3.21 11.61 1.18
CA LEU A 15 1.92 11.58 1.85
C LEU A 15 1.70 12.84 2.71
N GLY A 16 1.27 13.91 2.04
CA GLY A 16 0.79 15.18 2.59
C GLY A 16 -0.72 15.40 2.36
N GLY A 17 -1.28 16.47 2.93
CA GLY A 17 -2.71 16.69 3.26
C GLY A 17 -3.80 16.42 2.20
N ASP A 18 -3.45 16.19 0.94
CA ASP A 18 -4.40 15.97 -0.17
C ASP A 18 -4.28 14.59 -0.84
N VAL A 19 -3.32 13.74 -0.43
CA VAL A 19 -3.16 12.42 -1.06
C VAL A 19 -4.22 11.45 -0.56
N ALA A 20 -5.24 11.24 -1.39
CA ALA A 20 -6.36 10.33 -1.11
C ALA A 20 -6.17 8.91 -1.66
N ALA A 21 -5.32 8.72 -2.68
CA ALA A 21 -5.15 7.43 -3.34
C ALA A 21 -3.72 7.19 -3.86
N ILE A 22 -3.29 5.93 -3.88
CA ILE A 22 -2.05 5.46 -4.51
C ILE A 22 -2.39 4.41 -5.56
N ASP A 23 -1.94 4.63 -6.79
CA ASP A 23 -2.08 3.69 -7.90
C ASP A 23 -0.96 2.64 -7.86
N LEU A 24 -1.34 1.37 -7.88
CA LEU A 24 -0.45 0.21 -7.89
C LEU A 24 -0.42 -0.52 -9.25
N SER A 25 -1.00 0.06 -10.30
CA SER A 25 -1.08 -0.54 -11.65
C SER A 25 0.27 -0.93 -12.25
N ALA A 26 1.33 -0.19 -11.89
CA ALA A 26 2.70 -0.45 -12.33
C ALA A 26 3.47 -1.48 -11.46
N VAL A 27 2.85 -2.00 -10.40
CA VAL A 27 3.49 -2.98 -9.50
C VAL A 27 3.36 -4.37 -10.10
N THR A 28 4.49 -4.92 -10.56
CA THR A 28 4.53 -6.24 -11.23
C THR A 28 4.94 -7.38 -10.30
N GLU A 29 5.66 -7.07 -9.22
CA GLU A 29 6.17 -8.05 -8.26
C GLU A 29 5.83 -7.61 -6.84
N VAL A 30 5.39 -8.56 -6.02
CA VAL A 30 5.01 -8.32 -4.63
C VAL A 30 5.48 -9.45 -3.74
N ASP A 31 5.93 -9.07 -2.55
CA ASP A 31 6.34 -9.97 -1.48
C ASP A 31 5.72 -9.51 -0.14
N SER A 32 6.13 -10.13 0.97
CA SER A 32 5.66 -9.77 2.30
C SER A 32 6.08 -8.34 2.72
N ALA A 33 7.19 -7.82 2.19
CA ALA A 33 7.66 -6.48 2.49
C ALA A 33 6.79 -5.40 1.84
N ALA A 34 6.19 -5.67 0.68
CA ALA A 34 5.22 -4.78 0.04
C ALA A 34 4.04 -4.47 0.99
N ILE A 35 3.48 -5.48 1.67
CA ILE A 35 2.41 -5.29 2.66
C ILE A 35 2.85 -4.37 3.80
N ALA A 36 4.08 -4.55 4.30
CA ALA A 36 4.62 -3.72 5.38
C ALA A 36 4.75 -2.24 4.98
N VAL A 37 5.09 -1.97 3.71
CA VAL A 37 5.15 -0.62 3.13
C VAL A 37 3.76 0.02 3.11
N LEU A 38 2.76 -0.67 2.56
CA LEU A 38 1.39 -0.14 2.46
C LEU A 38 0.79 0.15 3.83
N LEU A 39 1.04 -0.72 4.82
CA LEU A 39 0.63 -0.49 6.20
C LEU A 39 1.26 0.77 6.80
N ALA A 40 2.55 1.02 6.53
CA ALA A 40 3.22 2.22 7.04
C ALA A 40 2.62 3.49 6.44
N TRP A 41 2.36 3.49 5.14
CA TRP A 41 1.68 4.60 4.45
C TRP A 41 0.28 4.85 5.01
N ARG A 42 -0.51 3.78 5.21
CA ARG A 42 -1.85 3.93 5.77
C ARG A 42 -1.86 4.41 7.21
N ARG A 43 -0.88 4.01 8.03
CA ARG A 43 -0.72 4.56 9.39
C ARG A 43 -0.46 6.06 9.39
N ARG A 44 0.30 6.57 8.40
CA ARG A 44 0.67 7.99 8.31
C ARG A 44 -0.43 8.87 7.70
N ALA A 45 -1.13 8.37 6.68
CA ALA A 45 -2.16 9.10 5.96
C ALA A 45 -3.58 8.90 6.54
N GLY A 46 -3.76 7.88 7.38
CA GLY A 46 -5.04 7.54 7.98
C GLY A 46 -5.87 6.58 7.10
N ARG A 47 -7.07 6.26 7.58
CA ARG A 47 -7.97 5.27 6.96
C ARG A 47 -8.56 5.71 5.61
N THR A 48 -8.43 6.98 5.26
CA THR A 48 -8.94 7.57 4.02
C THR A 48 -8.02 7.32 2.82
N LEU A 49 -6.76 6.93 3.05
CA LEU A 49 -5.83 6.58 1.97
C LEU A 49 -6.29 5.28 1.29
N LYS A 50 -6.63 5.38 0.00
CA LYS A 50 -7.05 4.26 -0.83
C LYS A 50 -5.88 3.71 -1.66
N PHE A 51 -5.90 2.42 -1.93
CA PHE A 51 -5.02 1.79 -2.91
C PHE A 51 -5.86 1.38 -4.12
N VAL A 52 -5.46 1.83 -5.31
CA VAL A 52 -6.18 1.56 -6.57
C VAL A 52 -5.34 0.69 -7.50
N ALA A 53 -6.00 0.00 -8.42
CA ALA A 53 -5.40 -0.99 -9.33
C ALA A 53 -4.48 -1.99 -8.61
N VAL A 54 -4.95 -2.50 -7.47
CA VAL A 54 -4.19 -3.43 -6.63
C VAL A 54 -3.95 -4.75 -7.39
N PRO A 55 -2.69 -5.19 -7.57
CA PRO A 55 -2.39 -6.46 -8.22
C PRO A 55 -2.99 -7.65 -7.47
N ALA A 56 -3.46 -8.66 -8.20
CA ALA A 56 -4.10 -9.85 -7.62
C ALA A 56 -3.19 -10.56 -6.59
N ALA A 57 -1.89 -10.68 -6.88
CA ALA A 57 -0.92 -11.28 -5.97
C ALA A 57 -0.83 -10.53 -4.62
N LEU A 58 -1.00 -9.20 -4.62
CA LEU A 58 -0.97 -8.40 -3.40
C LEU A 58 -2.26 -8.59 -2.59
N ALA A 59 -3.40 -8.71 -3.27
CA ALA A 59 -4.67 -9.03 -2.64
C ALA A 59 -4.63 -10.41 -1.96
N SER A 60 -4.08 -11.43 -2.64
CA SER A 60 -3.90 -12.77 -2.06
C SER A 60 -2.99 -12.77 -0.84
N LEU A 61 -1.90 -12.00 -0.86
CA LEU A 61 -1.02 -11.85 0.31
C LEU A 61 -1.71 -11.14 1.48
N ALA A 62 -2.49 -10.09 1.20
CA ALA A 62 -3.27 -9.41 2.23
C ALA A 62 -4.31 -10.33 2.87
N GLU A 63 -5.01 -11.14 2.07
CA GLU A 63 -5.96 -12.14 2.57
C GLU A 63 -5.27 -13.20 3.44
N LEU A 64 -4.14 -13.75 2.97
CA LEU A 64 -3.33 -14.71 3.73
C LEU A 64 -2.93 -14.16 5.11
N TYR A 65 -2.61 -12.87 5.18
CA TYR A 65 -2.28 -12.19 6.42
C TYR A 65 -3.48 -11.62 7.19
N ARG A 66 -4.71 -11.86 6.72
CA ARG A 66 -5.96 -11.34 7.31
C ARG A 66 -5.97 -9.82 7.43
N LEU A 67 -5.40 -9.18 6.42
CA LEU A 67 -5.33 -7.74 6.19
C LEU A 67 -6.21 -7.34 5.00
N ASP A 68 -7.29 -8.06 4.73
CA ASP A 68 -8.26 -7.73 3.66
C ASP A 68 -8.76 -6.28 3.77
N ARG A 69 -9.00 -5.80 5.00
CA ARG A 69 -9.33 -4.40 5.30
C ARG A 69 -8.23 -3.42 4.92
N LEU A 70 -7.01 -3.86 4.59
CA LEU A 70 -5.92 -3.03 4.05
C LEU A 70 -6.24 -2.48 2.67
N LEU A 71 -6.87 -3.30 1.86
CA LEU A 71 -7.12 -3.05 0.45
C LEU A 71 -8.61 -2.79 0.18
N ASP A 72 -9.43 -2.86 1.21
CA ASP A 72 -10.85 -2.54 1.15
C ASP A 72 -11.05 -1.09 0.67
N GLN A 73 -11.65 -0.97 -0.52
CA GLN A 73 -11.97 0.30 -1.18
C GLN A 73 -13.40 0.75 -0.91
N SER A 74 -14.17 -0.05 -0.14
CA SER A 74 -15.55 0.24 0.22
C SER A 74 -15.59 1.48 1.10
N ALA A 75 -16.15 2.56 0.55
CA ALA A 75 -16.41 3.81 1.26
C ALA A 75 -17.45 3.60 2.37
#